data_AF-A0A6B3HML1-F1
#
_entry.id   AF-A0A6B3HML1-F1
#
_cell.length_a   1.000
_cell.length_b   1.000
_cell.length_c   1.000
_cell.angle_alpha   90.00
_cell.angle_beta   90.00
_cell.angle_gamma   90.00
#
_symmetry.space_group_name_H-M   'P 1'
#
loop_
_entity.id
_entity.type
_entity.pdbx_description
1 polymer ?
#
loop_
_entity_poly.entity_id
_entity_poly.type
_entity_poly.pdbx_seq_one_letter_code
_entity_poly.pdbx_strand_id
1 'polypeptide(L)' 'MTSQQQGRDGVFQPLEESDPRTVAGYRLTAKLGSGGMGKVYLSYTPGGRPVAIKVIRPDFSEDAEFRRRFQQEV' A
#
# COMPACT_ATOMS: atom_id res chain seq x y z
N MET A 1 1.79 -12.50 -31.19
CA MET A 1 0.77 -12.89 -30.20
C MET A 1 1.50 -12.91 -28.86
N THR A 2 1.45 -11.94 -27.96
CA THR A 2 0.48 -10.87 -27.67
C THR A 2 1.26 -9.68 -27.14
N SER A 3 0.86 -8.50 -27.59
CA SER A 3 1.45 -7.20 -27.33
C SER A 3 1.67 -6.94 -25.84
N GLN A 4 2.92 -6.70 -25.44
CA GLN A 4 3.22 -5.98 -24.20
C GLN A 4 2.87 -4.51 -24.42
N GLN A 5 1.58 -4.19 -24.28
CA GLN A 5 1.12 -2.82 -24.10
C GLN A 5 1.59 -2.35 -22.74
N GLN A 6 2.85 -1.91 -22.67
CA GLN A 6 3.30 -0.90 -21.72
C GLN A 6 2.66 0.42 -22.15
N GLY A 7 1.35 0.49 -21.91
CA GLY A 7 0.57 1.70 -22.03
C GLY A 7 0.83 2.59 -20.83
N ARG A 8 0.60 3.87 -21.06
CA ARG A 8 0.74 4.95 -20.09
C ARG A 8 -0.47 4.94 -19.14
N ASP A 9 -0.59 3.93 -18.29
CA ASP A 9 -1.87 3.63 -17.61
C ASP A 9 -1.73 3.55 -16.09
N GLY A 10 -1.96 4.70 -15.43
CA GLY A 10 -2.40 4.80 -14.03
C GLY A 10 -1.31 4.76 -12.95
N VAL A 11 -1.16 5.83 -12.18
CA VAL A 11 -0.36 5.89 -10.94
C VAL A 11 -0.86 4.88 -9.86
N PHE A 12 -1.99 4.23 -10.10
CA PHE A 12 -2.71 3.37 -9.17
C PHE A 12 -2.97 2.00 -9.80
N GLN A 13 -2.58 0.92 -9.11
CA GLN A 13 -2.87 -0.46 -9.49
C GLN A 13 -4.14 -0.94 -8.76
N PRO A 14 -4.96 -1.81 -9.38
CA PRO A 14 -6.09 -2.42 -8.68
C PRO A 14 -5.63 -3.25 -7.47
N LEU A 15 -6.53 -3.43 -6.50
CA LEU A 15 -6.30 -4.33 -5.38
C LEU A 15 -6.43 -5.77 -5.84
N GLU A 16 -5.45 -6.59 -5.49
CA GLU A 16 -5.46 -8.03 -5.73
C GLU A 16 -6.39 -8.73 -4.74
N GLU A 17 -6.77 -9.99 -4.99
CA GLU A 17 -7.58 -10.78 -4.06
C GLU A 17 -6.88 -11.02 -2.71
N SER A 18 -5.56 -11.07 -2.73
CA SER A 18 -4.71 -11.21 -1.54
C SER A 18 -4.50 -9.90 -0.77
N ASP A 19 -4.91 -8.76 -1.33
CA ASP A 19 -4.74 -7.47 -0.67
C ASP A 19 -5.86 -7.23 0.35
N PRO A 20 -5.53 -6.68 1.54
CA PRO A 20 -6.54 -6.32 2.51
C PRO A 20 -7.49 -5.27 1.92
N ARG A 21 -8.80 -5.41 2.17
CA ARG A 21 -9.80 -4.43 1.75
C ARG A 21 -9.88 -3.24 2.71
N THR A 22 -9.40 -3.40 3.94
CA THR A 22 -9.44 -2.38 4.99
C THR A 22 -8.23 -2.52 5.90
N VAL A 23 -7.64 -1.40 6.30
CA VAL A 23 -6.50 -1.33 7.23
C VAL A 23 -6.76 -0.21 8.22
N ALA A 24 -6.68 -0.50 9.52
CA ALA A 24 -6.89 0.49 10.59
C ALA A 24 -8.18 1.32 10.43
N GLY A 25 -9.26 0.70 9.93
CA GLY A 25 -10.55 1.36 9.67
C GLY A 25 -10.65 2.12 8.34
N TYR A 26 -9.58 2.19 7.55
CA TYR A 26 -9.57 2.83 6.23
C TYR A 26 -9.82 1.82 5.12
N ARG A 27 -10.82 2.08 4.27
CA ARG A 27 -11.12 1.27 3.09
C ARG A 27 -10.09 1.53 2.00
N LEU A 28 -9.42 0.48 1.52
CA LEU A 28 -8.42 0.62 0.45
C LEU A 28 -9.12 0.68 -0.91
N THR A 29 -8.62 1.55 -1.79
CA THR A 29 -9.18 1.78 -3.12
C THR A 29 -8.26 1.30 -4.24
N ALA A 30 -6.94 1.40 -4.02
CA ALA A 30 -5.93 0.97 -4.99
C ALA A 30 -4.59 0.70 -4.31
N LYS A 31 -3.69 0.00 -5.00
CA LYS A 31 -2.30 -0.17 -4.61
C LYS A 31 -1.45 0.88 -5.32
N LEU A 32 -0.70 1.66 -4.55
CA LEU A 32 0.25 2.67 -5.04
C LEU A 32 1.58 2.05 -5.42
N GLY A 33 1.98 1.00 -4.72
CA GLY A 33 3.23 0.30 -5.01
C GLY A 33 3.55 -0.77 -3.98
N SER A 34 4.62 -1.51 -4.26
CA SER A 34 5.15 -2.55 -3.38
C SER A 34 6.67 -2.52 -3.42
N GLY A 35 7.30 -2.73 -2.26
CA GLY A 35 8.76 -2.76 -2.12
C GLY A 35 9.20 -3.68 -0.98
N GLY A 36 10.50 -3.72 -0.71
CA GLY A 36 11.11 -4.64 0.27
C GLY A 36 10.42 -4.66 1.63
N MET A 37 9.99 -3.50 2.13
CA MET A 37 9.38 -3.34 3.45
C MET A 37 7.88 -3.62 3.49
N GLY A 38 7.18 -3.67 2.34
CA GLY A 38 5.73 -3.79 2.34
C GLY A 38 5.03 -3.23 1.11
N LYS A 39 3.73 -2.99 1.25
CA LYS A 39 2.83 -2.47 0.21
C LYS A 39 2.27 -1.12 0.63
N VAL A 40 2.06 -0.23 -0.32
CA VAL A 40 1.45 1.08 -0.11
C VAL A 40 0.13 1.13 -0.86
N TYR A 41 -0.92 1.57 -0.19
CA TYR A 41 -2.28 1.62 -0.72
C TYR A 41 -2.85 3.03 -0.65
N LEU A 42 -3.71 3.34 -1.60
CA LEU A 42 -4.56 4.52 -1.58
C LEU A 42 -5.80 4.24 -0.74
N SER A 43 -6.16 5.20 0.10
CA SER A 43 -7.47 5.30 0.73
C SER A 43 -7.95 6.75 0.70
N TYR A 44 -9.17 6.98 1.16
CA TYR A 44 -9.76 8.30 1.31
C TYR A 44 -10.27 8.46 2.73
N THR A 45 -10.06 9.64 3.32
CA THR A 45 -10.71 10.01 4.58
C THR A 45 -12.22 10.12 4.36
N PRO A 46 -13.04 10.15 5.44
CA PRO A 46 -14.48 10.41 5.31
C PRO A 46 -14.81 11.70 4.56
N GLY A 47 -13.92 12.70 4.61
CA GLY A 47 -14.04 13.97 3.86
C GLY A 47 -13.51 13.91 2.42
N GLY A 48 -13.19 12.72 1.89
CA GLY A 48 -12.75 12.53 0.50
C GLY A 48 -11.29 12.91 0.22
N ARG A 49 -10.47 13.20 1.25
CA ARG A 49 -9.05 13.52 1.04
C ARG A 49 -8.25 12.24 0.81
N PRO A 50 -7.38 12.16 -0.22
CA PRO A 50 -6.56 10.99 -0.47
C PRO A 50 -5.50 10.83 0.63
N VAL A 51 -5.29 9.59 1.07
CA VAL A 51 -4.26 9.21 2.05
C VAL A 51 -3.54 7.95 1.57
N ALA A 52 -2.24 7.86 1.86
CA ALA A 52 -1.43 6.69 1.58
C ALA A 52 -1.26 5.85 2.86
N ILE A 53 -1.53 4.55 2.76
CA ILE A 53 -1.43 3.60 3.87
C ILE A 53 -0.33 2.59 3.55
N LYS A 54 0.75 2.61 4.32
CA LYS A 54 1.87 1.67 4.19
C LYS A 54 1.66 0.48 5.11
N VAL A 55 1.47 -0.70 4.54
CA VAL A 55 1.32 -1.97 5.25
C VAL A 55 2.63 -2.73 5.18
N ILE A 56 3.17 -3.04 6.34
CA ILE A 56 4.45 -3.74 6.47
C ILE A 56 4.21 -5.25 6.43
N ARG A 57 5.08 -5.99 5.74
CA ARG A 57 4.98 -7.46 5.72
C ARG A 57 5.26 -8.02 7.12
N PRO A 58 4.50 -9.02 7.59
CA PRO A 58 4.67 -9.60 8.92
C PRO A 58 6.06 -10.22 9.13
N ASP A 59 6.74 -10.68 8.07
CA ASP A 59 8.15 -11.12 8.11
C ASP A 59 9.15 -10.07 8.63
N PHE A 60 8.81 -8.77 8.57
CA PHE A 60 9.66 -7.68 9.10
C PHE A 60 9.24 -7.23 10.50
N SER A 61 8.23 -7.86 11.11
CA SER A 61 7.65 -7.43 12.40
C SER A 61 8.42 -7.91 13.64
N GLU A 62 9.36 -8.84 13.45
CA GLU A 62 10.26 -9.39 14.49
C GLU A 62 11.50 -8.51 14.71
N ASP A 63 11.80 -7.59 13.80
CA ASP A 63 12.98 -6.72 13.91
C ASP A 63 12.64 -5.44 14.69
N ALA A 64 13.02 -5.41 15.98
CA ALA A 64 12.76 -4.28 16.88
C ALA A 64 13.35 -2.95 16.36
N GLU A 65 14.38 -3.00 15.52
CA GLU A 65 14.97 -1.83 14.87
C GLU A 65 14.01 -1.21 13.83
N PHE A 66 13.17 -2.02 13.20
CA PHE A 66 12.19 -1.59 12.21
C PHE A 66 11.04 -0.77 12.84
N ARG A 67 10.57 -1.18 14.02
CA ARG A 67 9.58 -0.41 14.79
C ARG A 67 10.10 0.98 15.16
N ARG A 68 11.40 1.10 15.47
CA ARG A 68 12.03 2.38 15.82
C ARG A 68 12.10 3.35 14.63
N ARG A 69 12.44 2.87 13.44
CA ARG A 69 12.46 3.71 12.24
C ARG A 69 11.05 4.16 11.82
N PHE A 70 10.05 3.29 11.99
CA PHE A 70 8.66 3.63 11.68
C PHE A 70 8.05 4.65 12.65
N GLN A 71 8.38 4.59 13.94
CA GLN A 71 7.93 5.57 14.92
C GLN A 71 8.57 6.95 14.77
N GLN A 72 9.71 7.05 14.06
CA GLN A 72 10.38 8.32 13.81
C GLN A 72 9.85 9.04 12.55
N GLU A 73 8.99 8.40 11.76
CA GLU A 73 8.50 8.92 10.47
C GLU A 73 7.00 9.30 10.53
N VAL A 74 6.50 9.70 11.71
CA VAL A 74 5.11 10.18 11.95
C VAL A 74 5.10 11.58 12.54
#